data_AF-A0A354C4K2-F1
#
_entry.id   AF-A0A354C4K2-F1
#
_cell.length_a   1.000
_cell.length_b   1.000
_cell.length_c   1.000
_cell.angle_alpha   90.00
_cell.angle_beta   90.00
_cell.angle_gamma   90.00
#
_symmetry.space_group_name_H-M   'P 1'
#
loop_
_entity.id
_entity.type
_entity.pdbx_description
1 polymer ?
#
loop_
_entity_poly.entity_id
_entity_poly.type
_entity_poly.pdbx_seq_one_letter_code
_entity_poly.pdbx_strand_id
1 'polypeptide(L)'
;MMFVGKRMLSFLTGVCLLCAASITHADAAAVARSIAEFKAASQELVRLYTGASNEASAKAAEAQINAVTKRQKAAESSLNAAIQKLDPNKQESGKMIEKVFMEMQTANEAVSAAHLKAIEKQAAAKAQKK
;
A
#
# COMPACT_ATOMS: atom_id res chain seq x y z
N MET A 1 -15.17 -61.59 -4.11
CA MET A 1 -14.87 -61.09 -2.75
C MET A 1 -13.66 -60.17 -2.84
N MET A 2 -13.84 -58.85 -2.67
CA MET A 2 -12.77 -57.91 -2.28
C MET A 2 -13.39 -56.55 -1.92
N PHE A 3 -13.19 -56.20 -0.65
CA PHE A 3 -13.13 -54.89 0.00
C PHE A 3 -14.30 -53.90 -0.01
N VAL A 4 -14.77 -53.69 1.22
CA VAL A 4 -15.66 -52.69 1.80
C VAL A 4 -15.03 -51.29 1.75
N GLY A 5 -15.77 -50.30 1.24
CA GLY A 5 -15.49 -48.87 1.35
C GLY A 5 -16.71 -48.14 1.91
N LYS A 6 -16.64 -47.83 3.20
CA LYS A 6 -17.68 -47.33 4.10
C LYS A 6 -17.81 -45.79 3.98
N ARG A 7 -19.03 -45.27 4.24
CA ARG A 7 -19.50 -43.87 4.47
C ARG A 7 -20.34 -43.31 3.30
N MET A 8 -21.68 -43.21 3.33
CA MET A 8 -22.62 -42.76 4.39
C MET A 8 -22.15 -41.46 5.07
N LEU A 9 -22.90 -40.41 5.29
CA LEU A 9 -24.22 -39.89 4.93
C LEU A 9 -24.27 -38.53 5.66
N SER A 10 -25.02 -37.57 5.11
CA SER A 10 -25.74 -36.53 5.87
C SER A 10 -25.06 -35.24 6.33
N PHE A 11 -25.94 -34.21 6.29
CA PHE A 11 -25.96 -32.90 6.95
C PHE A 11 -25.24 -31.79 6.17
N LEU A 12 -25.87 -30.85 5.45
CA LEU A 12 -27.22 -30.28 5.50
C LEU A 12 -27.76 -29.98 6.91
N THR A 13 -26.96 -29.29 7.73
CA THR A 13 -27.43 -28.48 8.88
C THR A 13 -26.32 -27.54 9.32
N GLY A 14 -26.63 -26.25 9.38
CA GLY A 14 -25.77 -25.19 9.91
C GLY A 14 -25.80 -23.97 8.99
N VAL A 15 -26.97 -23.44 8.61
CA VAL A 15 -27.71 -22.45 9.42
C VAL A 15 -26.78 -21.49 10.17
N CYS A 16 -26.64 -20.30 9.59
CA CYS A 16 -26.61 -19.00 10.25
C CYS A 16 -26.04 -18.96 11.67
N LEU A 17 -24.72 -18.84 11.80
CA LEU A 17 -24.11 -18.30 13.03
C LEU A 17 -22.69 -17.83 12.71
N LEU A 18 -22.56 -16.59 12.23
CA LEU A 18 -21.37 -15.72 12.41
C LEU A 18 -21.65 -14.31 11.83
N CYS A 19 -22.81 -13.72 12.17
CA CYS A 19 -23.07 -12.29 11.96
C CYS A 19 -22.57 -11.40 13.11
N ALA A 20 -21.66 -11.89 13.97
CA ALA A 20 -21.18 -11.15 15.15
C ALA A 20 -19.67 -10.84 15.17
N ALA A 21 -18.90 -11.25 14.15
CA ALA A 21 -17.47 -10.94 14.03
C ALA A 21 -17.10 -10.17 12.75
N SER A 22 -18.10 -9.82 11.94
CA SER A 22 -17.94 -9.38 10.55
C SER A 22 -17.52 -7.91 10.42
N ILE A 23 -17.63 -7.11 11.49
CA ILE A 23 -17.41 -5.67 11.43
C ILE A 23 -15.90 -5.33 11.59
N THR A 24 -15.14 -6.05 12.41
CA THR A 24 -13.69 -5.78 12.58
C THR A 24 -12.82 -6.29 11.43
N HIS A 25 -13.27 -7.31 10.67
CA HIS A 25 -12.49 -7.86 9.56
C HIS A 25 -12.54 -6.97 8.30
N ALA A 26 -13.67 -6.28 8.07
CA ALA A 26 -13.84 -5.42 6.90
C ALA A 26 -12.97 -4.16 6.98
N ASP A 27 -12.92 -3.51 8.15
CA ASP A 27 -12.11 -2.31 8.35
C ASP A 27 -10.60 -2.64 8.33
N ALA A 28 -10.20 -3.74 8.96
CA ALA A 28 -8.84 -4.27 8.88
C ALA A 28 -8.40 -4.56 7.43
N ALA A 29 -9.29 -5.15 6.61
CA ALA A 29 -9.02 -5.41 5.20
C ALA A 29 -8.92 -4.11 4.38
N ALA A 30 -9.74 -3.11 4.68
CA ALA A 30 -9.69 -1.79 4.03
C ALA A 30 -8.36 -1.08 4.31
N VAL A 31 -7.86 -1.14 5.56
CA VAL A 31 -6.55 -0.61 5.94
C VAL A 31 -5.43 -1.35 5.19
N ALA A 32 -5.43 -2.68 5.21
CA ALA A 32 -4.43 -3.51 4.53
C ALA A 32 -4.37 -3.25 3.02
N ARG A 33 -5.53 -3.06 2.37
CA ARG A 33 -5.61 -2.71 0.96
C ARG A 33 -5.04 -1.32 0.69
N SER A 34 -5.47 -0.32 1.47
CA SER A 34 -5.08 1.08 1.23
C SER A 34 -3.58 1.30 1.45
N ILE A 35 -2.97 0.64 2.45
CA ILE A 35 -1.51 0.70 2.65
C ILE A 35 -0.75 0.00 1.51
N ALA A 36 -1.27 -1.10 0.96
CA ALA A 36 -0.67 -1.76 -0.20
C ALA A 36 -0.70 -0.86 -1.44
N GLU A 37 -1.83 -0.19 -1.71
CA GLU A 37 -1.96 0.77 -2.81
C GLU A 37 -1.02 1.97 -2.62
N PHE A 38 -0.90 2.49 -1.40
CA PHE A 38 0.04 3.57 -1.05
C PHE A 38 1.49 3.16 -1.31
N LYS A 39 1.89 1.96 -0.87
CA LYS A 39 3.25 1.43 -1.07
C LYS A 39 3.55 1.19 -2.54
N ALA A 40 2.61 0.65 -3.31
CA ALA A 40 2.79 0.45 -4.74
C ALA A 40 3.03 1.79 -5.47
N ALA A 41 2.22 2.81 -5.17
CA ALA A 41 2.43 4.15 -5.73
C ALA A 41 3.77 4.75 -5.30
N SER A 42 4.15 4.59 -4.02
CA SER A 42 5.44 5.06 -3.50
C SER A 42 6.63 4.39 -4.19
N GLN A 43 6.58 3.08 -4.40
CA GLN A 43 7.61 2.33 -5.13
C GLN A 43 7.70 2.77 -6.59
N GLU A 44 6.57 3.05 -7.22
CA GLU A 44 6.53 3.58 -8.59
C GLU A 44 7.16 4.98 -8.66
N LEU A 45 6.91 5.87 -7.69
CA LEU A 45 7.59 7.16 -7.57
C LEU A 45 9.10 6.98 -7.42
N VAL A 46 9.56 6.09 -6.54
CA VAL A 46 10.99 5.79 -6.38
C VAL A 46 11.62 5.37 -7.71
N ARG A 47 10.95 4.50 -8.47
CA ARG A 47 11.41 4.07 -9.80
C ARG A 47 11.52 5.23 -10.78
N LEU A 48 10.50 6.09 -10.83
CA LEU A 48 10.46 7.25 -11.72
C LEU A 48 11.55 8.27 -11.38
N TYR A 49 11.72 8.62 -10.11
CA TYR A 49 12.78 9.52 -9.68
C TYR A 49 14.17 8.94 -9.94
N THR A 50 14.36 7.64 -9.70
CA THR A 50 15.65 6.97 -9.98
C THR A 50 15.99 7.00 -11.47
N GLY A 51 14.99 6.88 -12.35
CA GLY A 51 15.15 6.94 -13.80
C GLY A 51 15.33 8.36 -14.37
N ALA A 52 14.88 9.39 -13.65
CA ALA A 52 15.01 10.80 -14.04
C ALA A 52 16.42 11.36 -13.76
N SER A 53 17.38 10.97 -14.61
CA SER A 53 18.82 11.24 -14.45
C SER A 53 19.28 12.60 -14.99
N ASN A 54 18.48 13.28 -15.80
CA ASN A 54 18.77 14.57 -16.42
C ASN A 54 17.48 15.31 -16.75
N GLU A 55 17.57 16.58 -17.15
CA GLU A 55 16.40 17.42 -17.42
C GLU A 55 15.44 16.82 -18.46
N ALA A 56 15.96 16.19 -19.52
CA ALA A 56 15.14 15.60 -20.58
C ALA A 56 14.33 14.38 -20.06
N SER A 57 14.98 13.47 -19.33
CA SER A 57 14.31 12.33 -18.71
C SER A 57 13.35 12.73 -17.59
N ALA A 58 13.66 13.80 -16.84
CA ALA A 58 12.76 14.35 -15.83
C ALA A 58 11.48 14.92 -16.47
N LYS A 59 11.61 15.72 -17.54
CA LYS A 59 10.46 16.22 -18.32
C LYS A 59 9.64 15.09 -18.93
N ALA A 60 10.28 14.04 -19.45
CA ALA A 60 9.58 12.88 -19.99
C ALA A 60 8.81 12.09 -18.91
N ALA A 61 9.33 12.05 -17.68
CA ALA A 61 8.70 11.35 -16.57
C ALA A 61 7.66 12.20 -15.82
N GLU A 62 7.61 13.52 -16.02
CA GLU A 62 6.80 14.46 -15.24
C GLU A 62 5.32 14.08 -15.18
N ALA A 63 4.71 13.76 -16.33
CA ALA A 63 3.31 13.36 -16.39
C ALA A 63 3.04 12.09 -15.55
N GLN A 64 3.96 11.12 -15.59
CA GLN A 64 3.86 9.89 -14.80
C GLN A 64 4.06 10.18 -13.31
N ILE A 65 5.07 10.98 -12.94
CA ILE A 65 5.32 11.39 -11.55
C ILE A 65 4.07 12.06 -10.97
N ASN A 66 3.46 12.99 -11.71
CA ASN A 66 2.24 13.69 -11.29
C ASN A 66 1.05 12.72 -11.14
N ALA A 67 0.87 11.80 -12.08
CA ALA A 67 -0.20 10.80 -12.01
C ALA A 67 -0.02 9.85 -10.81
N VAL A 68 1.20 9.36 -10.57
CA VAL A 68 1.50 8.47 -9.44
C VAL A 68 1.39 9.21 -8.11
N THR A 69 1.83 10.47 -8.03
CA THR A 69 1.67 11.30 -6.83
C THR A 69 0.19 11.47 -6.47
N LYS A 70 -0.67 11.70 -7.47
CA LYS A 70 -2.13 11.75 -7.24
C LYS A 70 -2.67 10.42 -6.72
N ARG A 71 -2.22 9.28 -7.27
CA ARG A 71 -2.60 7.95 -6.76
C ARG A 71 -2.13 7.71 -5.33
N GLN A 72 -0.88 8.09 -5.01
CA GLN A 72 -0.33 7.98 -3.65
C GLN A 72 -1.17 8.78 -2.64
N LYS A 73 -1.50 10.05 -2.97
CA LYS A 73 -2.36 10.90 -2.13
C LYS A 73 -3.78 10.35 -1.97
N ALA A 74 -4.36 9.79 -3.03
CA ALA A 74 -5.68 9.17 -2.95
C ALA A 74 -5.67 7.91 -2.06
N ALA A 75 -4.61 7.09 -2.15
CA ALA A 75 -4.41 5.93 -1.29
C ALA A 75 -4.19 6.34 0.18
N GLU A 76 -3.42 7.40 0.43
CA GLU A 76 -3.25 7.99 1.78
C GLU A 76 -4.58 8.46 2.36
N SER A 77 -5.39 9.17 1.58
CA SER A 77 -6.71 9.62 2.02
C SER A 77 -7.63 8.44 2.34
N SER A 78 -7.62 7.40 1.50
CA SER A 78 -8.41 6.17 1.71
C SER A 78 -7.93 5.41 2.96
N LEU A 79 -6.62 5.37 3.17
CA LEU A 79 -5.99 4.76 4.34
C LEU A 79 -6.36 5.49 5.63
N ASN A 80 -6.30 6.83 5.64
CA ASN A 80 -6.72 7.64 6.79
C ASN A 80 -8.20 7.41 7.11
N ALA A 81 -9.07 7.36 6.09
CA ALA A 81 -10.49 7.06 6.28
C ALA A 81 -10.72 5.63 6.82
N ALA A 82 -9.90 4.65 6.41
CA ALA A 82 -9.97 3.28 6.92
C ALA A 82 -9.47 3.18 8.37
N ILE A 83 -8.39 3.87 8.72
CA ILE A 83 -7.85 3.93 10.09
C ILE A 83 -8.88 4.55 11.05
N GLN A 84 -9.58 5.61 10.64
CA GLN A 84 -10.60 6.27 11.47
C GLN A 84 -11.78 5.36 11.83
N LYS A 85 -11.99 4.27 11.09
CA LYS A 85 -13.03 3.28 11.38
C LYS A 85 -12.57 2.17 12.32
N LEU A 86 -11.26 2.06 12.57
CA LEU A 86 -10.74 1.10 13.53
C LEU A 86 -11.15 1.49 14.95
N ASP A 87 -11.47 0.49 15.78
CA ASP A 87 -11.78 0.71 17.19
C ASP A 87 -10.48 1.01 17.97
N PRO A 88 -10.29 2.24 18.49
CA PRO A 88 -9.06 2.63 19.17
C PRO A 88 -8.87 1.92 20.52
N ASN A 89 -9.93 1.33 21.08
CA ASN A 89 -9.86 0.61 22.36
C ASN A 89 -9.41 -0.84 22.20
N LYS A 90 -9.27 -1.33 20.94
CA LYS A 90 -8.75 -2.66 20.66
C LYS A 90 -7.26 -2.64 20.43
N GLN A 91 -6.54 -3.47 21.18
CA GLN A 91 -5.08 -3.62 21.06
C GLN A 91 -4.64 -3.97 19.63
N GLU A 92 -5.40 -4.80 18.91
CA GLU A 92 -5.10 -5.17 17.52
C GLU A 92 -5.19 -3.98 16.57
N SER A 93 -6.19 -3.11 16.73
CA SER A 93 -6.30 -1.86 15.98
C SER A 93 -5.08 -0.97 16.23
N GLY A 94 -4.66 -0.82 17.51
CA GLY A 94 -3.48 -0.04 17.87
C GLY A 94 -2.21 -0.55 17.16
N LYS A 95 -1.96 -1.86 17.21
CA LYS A 95 -0.83 -2.49 16.49
C LYS A 95 -0.92 -2.29 14.97
N MET A 96 -2.12 -2.34 14.41
CA MET A 96 -2.34 -2.11 12.99
C MET A 96 -2.01 -0.68 12.59
N ILE A 97 -2.47 0.32 13.36
CA ILE A 97 -2.19 1.73 13.12
C ILE A 97 -0.69 2.01 13.22
N GLU A 98 -0.02 1.49 14.25
CA GLU A 98 1.43 1.61 14.43
C GLU A 98 2.19 1.04 13.22
N LYS A 99 1.85 -0.19 12.81
CA LYS A 99 2.44 -0.83 11.63
C LYS A 99 2.24 0.00 10.37
N VAL A 100 1.03 0.50 10.15
CA VAL A 100 0.71 1.34 8.99
C VAL A 100 1.55 2.61 8.99
N PHE A 101 1.66 3.28 10.14
CA PHE A 101 2.46 4.49 10.26
C PHE A 101 3.94 4.23 9.92
N MET A 102 4.53 3.16 10.44
CA MET A 102 5.91 2.77 10.10
C MET A 102 6.08 2.47 8.60
N GLU A 103 5.12 1.77 8.00
CA GLU A 103 5.15 1.45 6.58
C GLU A 103 5.04 2.71 5.70
N MET A 104 4.19 3.66 6.07
CA MET A 104 4.07 4.95 5.40
C MET A 104 5.35 5.77 5.54
N GLN A 105 5.91 5.84 6.75
CA GLN A 105 7.18 6.54 7.02
C GLN A 105 8.29 5.97 6.14
N THR A 106 8.47 4.65 6.13
CA THR A 106 9.49 3.97 5.32
C THR A 106 9.32 4.27 3.84
N ALA A 107 8.09 4.22 3.33
CA ALA A 107 7.79 4.52 1.93
C ALA A 107 8.05 5.99 1.57
N ASN A 108 7.69 6.92 2.46
CA ASN A 108 7.94 8.36 2.28
C ASN A 108 9.42 8.71 2.32
N GLU A 109 10.19 8.09 3.23
CA GLU A 109 11.65 8.23 3.29
C GLU A 109 12.30 7.73 2.00
N ALA A 110 11.86 6.58 1.47
CA ALA A 110 12.36 6.05 0.21
C ALA A 110 12.07 6.98 -0.98
N VAL A 111 10.84 7.50 -1.08
CA VAL A 111 10.46 8.48 -2.12
C VAL A 111 11.29 9.75 -2.00
N SER A 112 11.44 10.29 -0.79
CA SER A 112 12.20 11.52 -0.54
C SER A 112 13.68 11.34 -0.88
N ALA A 113 14.29 10.23 -0.49
CA ALA A 113 15.67 9.91 -0.83
C ALA A 113 15.87 9.74 -2.35
N ALA A 114 14.94 9.09 -3.04
CA ALA A 114 14.99 8.95 -4.49
C ALA A 114 14.86 10.30 -5.19
N HIS A 115 13.95 11.16 -4.72
CA HIS A 115 13.76 12.50 -5.26
C HIS A 115 15.01 13.37 -5.07
N LEU A 116 15.60 13.37 -3.88
CA LEU A 116 16.83 14.12 -3.60
C LEU A 116 17.97 13.67 -4.54
N LYS A 117 18.18 12.35 -4.67
CA LYS A 117 19.19 11.80 -5.59
C LYS A 117 18.92 12.18 -7.04
N ALA A 118 17.66 12.27 -7.46
CA ALA A 118 17.31 12.71 -8.81
C ALA A 118 17.72 14.17 -9.04
N ILE A 119 17.47 15.06 -8.07
CA ILE A 119 17.88 16.46 -8.11
C ILE A 119 19.40 16.59 -8.19
N GLU A 120 20.14 15.87 -7.34
CA GLU A 120 21.61 15.87 -7.34
C GLU A 120 22.19 15.45 -8.69
N LYS A 121 21.67 14.36 -9.28
CA LYS A 121 22.08 13.90 -10.63
C LYS A 121 21.80 14.94 -11.70
N GLN A 122 20.64 15.57 -11.67
CA GLN A 122 20.27 16.62 -12.62
C GLN A 122 21.17 17.85 -12.49
N ALA A 123 21.50 18.25 -11.25
CA ALA A 123 22.43 19.35 -10.98
C ALA A 123 23.83 19.04 -11.52
N ALA A 124 24.35 17.83 -11.26
CA ALA A 124 25.64 17.38 -11.78
C ALA A 124 25.67 17.33 -13.31
N ALA A 125 24.63 16.79 -13.95
CA ALA A 125 24.51 16.73 -15.41
C ALA A 125 24.46 18.11 -16.05
N LYS A 126 23.86 19.10 -15.37
CA LYS A 126 23.83 20.50 -15.83
C LYS A 126 25.20 21.18 -15.69
N ALA A 127 25.97 20.85 -14.65
CA ALA A 127 27.32 21.38 -14.46
C ALA A 127 28.32 20.87 -15.52
N GLN A 128 28.16 19.63 -16.00
CA GLN A 128 29.02 19.04 -17.04
C GLN A 128 28.73 19.52 -18.47
N LYS A 129 27.61 20.24 -18.69
CA LYS A 129 27.23 20.81 -20.00
C LYS A 129 27.70 22.27 -20.18
N LYS A 130 28.40 22.82 -19.19
CA LYS A 130 29.06 24.13 -19.25
C LYS A 130 30.54 23.94 -19.58
#